data_AF-A0A397DYF4-F1
#
_entry.id   AF-A0A397DYF4-F1
#
_cell.length_a   1.000
_cell.length_b   1.000
_cell.length_c   1.000
_cell.angle_alpha   90.00
_cell.angle_beta   90.00
_cell.angle_gamma   90.00
#
_symmetry.space_group_name_H-M   'P 1'
#
loop_
_entity.id
_entity.type
_entity.pdbx_description
1 polymer ?
#
loop_
_entity_poly.entity_id
_entity_poly.type
_entity_poly.pdbx_seq_one_letter_code
_entity_poly.pdbx_strand_id
1 'polypeptide(L)'
;MQQVARRAFSSKTIPEITRVGMVGMGLMGHGIAQTAATAGYDVIAVDTNQKGLDAGLKRIEGSLEKIHARQIKKGDMTEEQAKDLFASIMGRIHGTIDKKDLAPCDLVIE
;
A
#
# COMPACT_ATOMS: atom_id res chain seq x y z
N MET A 1 -31.84 -36.15 5.62
CA MET A 1 -31.08 -35.46 6.69
C MET A 1 -29.59 -35.71 6.46
N GLN A 2 -28.84 -34.70 6.06
CA GLN A 2 -27.38 -34.76 5.98
C GLN A 2 -26.84 -33.52 6.69
N GLN A 3 -26.19 -33.73 7.82
CA GLN A 3 -25.65 -32.68 8.67
C GLN A 3 -24.36 -32.18 8.01
N VAL A 4 -24.39 -30.96 7.47
CA VAL A 4 -23.19 -30.31 6.93
C VAL A 4 -22.34 -29.86 8.12
N ALA A 5 -21.19 -30.51 8.34
CA ALA A 5 -20.26 -30.16 9.40
C ALA A 5 -19.79 -28.70 9.22
N ARG A 6 -20.18 -27.81 10.14
CA ARG A 6 -19.61 -26.46 10.22
C ARG A 6 -18.14 -26.59 10.62
N ARG A 7 -17.22 -26.22 9.71
CA ARG A 7 -15.81 -26.06 10.04
C ARG A 7 -15.68 -25.03 11.16
N ALA A 8 -15.13 -25.45 12.29
CA ALA A 8 -14.76 -24.53 13.37
C ALA A 8 -13.55 -23.72 12.91
N PHE A 9 -13.71 -22.39 12.81
CA PHE A 9 -12.57 -21.50 12.72
C PHE A 9 -11.90 -21.45 14.10
N SER A 10 -10.60 -21.72 14.12
CA SER A 10 -9.77 -21.60 15.33
C SER A 10 -9.90 -20.19 15.91
N SER A 11 -10.09 -20.07 17.22
CA SER A 11 -10.14 -18.80 17.95
C SER A 11 -8.78 -18.09 18.07
N LYS A 12 -7.76 -18.54 17.33
CA LYS A 12 -6.48 -17.86 17.24
C LYS A 12 -6.72 -16.46 16.70
N THR A 13 -6.49 -15.44 17.52
CA THR A 13 -6.42 -14.05 17.09
C THR A 13 -5.34 -13.92 16.03
N ILE A 14 -5.72 -13.51 14.82
CA ILE A 14 -4.76 -13.14 13.78
C ILE A 14 -4.06 -11.88 14.28
N PRO A 15 -2.71 -11.85 14.32
CA PRO A 15 -1.98 -10.63 14.66
C PRO A 15 -2.42 -9.47 13.77
N GLU A 16 -2.56 -8.28 14.35
CA GLU A 16 -2.90 -7.08 13.60
C GLU A 16 -1.78 -6.74 12.62
N ILE A 17 -2.14 -6.46 11.37
CA ILE A 17 -1.19 -5.99 10.36
C ILE A 17 -1.15 -4.47 10.45
N THR A 18 0.03 -3.93 10.68
CA THR A 18 0.26 -2.47 10.72
C THR A 18 1.26 -2.04 9.66
N ARG A 19 2.21 -2.92 9.32
CA ARG A 19 3.27 -2.65 8.33
C ARG A 19 3.35 -3.73 7.26
N VAL A 20 3.32 -3.29 6.01
CA VAL A 20 3.38 -4.14 4.82
C VAL A 20 4.72 -3.93 4.10
N GLY A 21 5.44 -5.02 3.84
CA GLY A 21 6.60 -5.03 2.97
C GLY A 21 6.19 -5.29 1.52
N MET A 22 6.67 -4.47 0.59
CA MET A 22 6.50 -4.66 -0.84
C MET A 22 7.85 -4.95 -1.49
N VAL A 23 7.99 -6.13 -2.11
CA VAL A 23 9.19 -6.53 -2.84
C VAL A 23 8.99 -6.30 -4.33
N GLY A 24 9.70 -5.31 -4.86
CA GLY A 24 9.62 -4.89 -6.25
C GLY A 24 8.60 -3.79 -6.48
N MET A 25 9.05 -2.70 -7.10
CA MET A 25 8.26 -1.50 -7.39
C MET A 25 7.94 -1.36 -8.89
N GLY A 26 7.79 -2.51 -9.55
CA GLY A 26 7.36 -2.65 -10.94
C GLY A 26 5.85 -2.44 -11.13
N LEU A 27 5.31 -2.90 -12.28
CA LEU A 27 3.94 -2.62 -12.73
C LEU A 27 2.84 -2.98 -11.72
N MET A 28 2.98 -4.10 -11.00
CA MET A 28 2.00 -4.51 -10.00
C MET A 28 2.34 -3.98 -8.60
N GLY A 29 3.60 -4.07 -8.21
CA GLY A 29 4.05 -3.72 -6.86
C GLY A 29 3.72 -2.28 -6.47
N HIS A 30 3.87 -1.31 -7.39
CA HIS A 30 3.51 0.08 -7.09
C HIS A 30 2.00 0.25 -6.78
N GLY A 31 1.14 -0.50 -7.47
CA GLY A 31 -0.32 -0.40 -7.28
C GLY A 31 -0.75 -1.03 -5.96
N ILE A 32 -0.13 -2.15 -5.57
CA ILE A 32 -0.39 -2.80 -4.28
C ILE A 32 0.14 -1.91 -3.14
N ALA A 33 1.34 -1.35 -3.27
CA ALA A 33 1.90 -0.41 -2.30
C ALA A 33 0.99 0.82 -2.11
N GLN A 34 0.51 1.43 -3.21
CA GLN A 34 -0.45 2.52 -3.14
C GLN A 34 -1.73 2.12 -2.41
N THR A 35 -2.28 0.93 -2.72
CA THR A 35 -3.52 0.45 -2.11
C THR A 35 -3.36 0.25 -0.60
N ALA A 36 -2.25 -0.36 -0.18
CA ALA A 36 -1.93 -0.54 1.24
C ALA A 36 -1.78 0.81 1.97
N ALA A 37 -1.02 1.73 1.40
CA ALA A 37 -0.85 3.07 1.99
C ALA A 37 -2.18 3.86 2.06
N THR A 38 -3.02 3.74 1.03
CA THR A 38 -4.37 4.35 1.01
C THR A 38 -5.30 3.74 2.05
N ALA A 39 -5.16 2.45 2.34
CA ALA A 39 -5.89 1.78 3.40
C ALA A 39 -5.36 2.08 4.82
N GLY A 40 -4.28 2.86 4.94
CA GLY A 40 -3.73 3.33 6.20
C GLY A 40 -2.60 2.48 6.79
N TYR A 41 -2.06 1.52 6.02
CA TYR A 41 -0.90 0.73 6.45
C TYR A 41 0.40 1.47 6.14
N ASP A 42 1.42 1.29 7.00
CA ASP A 42 2.78 1.70 6.67
C ASP A 42 3.38 0.71 5.67
N VAL A 43 4.10 1.21 4.67
CA VAL A 43 4.64 0.38 3.58
C VAL A 43 6.15 0.53 3.52
N ILE A 44 6.87 -0.59 3.63
CA ILE A 44 8.30 -0.65 3.26
C ILE A 44 8.39 -1.15 1.82
N ALA A 45 8.74 -0.26 0.90
CA ALA A 45 8.88 -0.56 -0.52
C ALA A 45 10.35 -0.82 -0.86
N VAL A 46 10.71 -2.08 -1.13
CA VAL A 46 12.06 -2.45 -1.56
C VAL A 46 12.13 -2.70 -3.05
N ASP A 47 13.19 -2.24 -3.71
CA ASP A 47 13.55 -2.66 -5.06
C ASP A 47 15.03 -3.05 -5.13
N THR A 48 15.42 -3.71 -6.22
CA THR A 48 16.79 -4.12 -6.51
C THR A 48 17.75 -2.94 -6.75
N ASN A 49 17.22 -1.79 -7.16
CA ASN A 49 18.00 -0.59 -7.43
C ASN A 49 17.15 0.68 -7.28
N GLN A 50 17.82 1.81 -7.06
CA GLN A 50 17.15 3.10 -6.84
C GLN A 50 16.27 3.52 -8.02
N LYS A 51 16.68 3.23 -9.26
CA LYS A 51 15.91 3.58 -10.46
C LYS A 51 14.56 2.86 -10.51
N GLY A 52 14.52 1.58 -10.13
CA GLY A 52 13.29 0.79 -10.03
C GLY A 52 12.36 1.35 -8.96
N LEU A 53 12.92 1.61 -7.78
CA LEU A 53 12.21 2.21 -6.65
C LEU A 53 11.60 3.56 -7.02
N ASP A 54 12.41 4.50 -7.52
CA ASP A 54 11.96 5.85 -7.90
C ASP A 54 10.88 5.80 -8.99
N ALA A 55 11.05 4.91 -9.97
CA ALA A 55 10.06 4.74 -11.03
C ALA A 55 8.72 4.21 -10.50
N GLY A 56 8.73 3.35 -9.48
CA GLY A 56 7.52 2.88 -8.84
C GLY A 56 6.85 3.97 -7.99
N LEU A 57 7.63 4.68 -7.16
CA LEU A 57 7.12 5.81 -6.36
C LEU A 57 6.48 6.88 -7.24
N LYS A 58 7.14 7.25 -8.34
CA LYS A 58 6.57 8.20 -9.32
C LYS A 58 5.27 7.72 -9.97
N ARG A 59 5.11 6.40 -10.16
CA ARG A 59 3.83 5.85 -10.67
C ARG A 59 2.71 5.96 -9.64
N ILE A 60 3.03 5.83 -8.35
CA ILE A 60 2.07 6.06 -7.25
C ILE A 60 1.65 7.52 -7.24
N GLU A 61 2.60 8.45 -7.26
CA GLU A 61 2.33 9.90 -7.30
C GLU A 61 1.38 10.25 -8.46
N GLY A 62 1.74 9.87 -9.69
CA GLY A 62 0.93 10.16 -10.87
C GLY A 62 -0.41 9.42 -10.91
N SER A 63 -0.57 8.33 -10.16
CA SER A 63 -1.84 7.62 -9.98
C SER A 63 -2.75 8.40 -9.04
N LEU A 64 -2.23 8.81 -7.87
CA LEU A 64 -2.95 9.60 -6.88
C LEU A 64 -3.41 10.95 -7.46
N GLU A 65 -2.53 11.67 -8.15
CA GLU A 65 -2.88 12.93 -8.83
C GLU A 65 -4.07 12.77 -9.78
N LYS A 66 -4.07 11.72 -10.61
CA LYS A 66 -5.16 11.44 -11.55
C LYS A 66 -6.47 11.07 -10.84
N ILE A 67 -6.40 10.31 -9.75
CA ILE A 67 -7.58 9.94 -8.96
C ILE A 67 -8.17 11.19 -8.30
N HIS A 68 -7.33 11.99 -7.64
CA HIS A 68 -7.75 13.22 -6.96
C HIS A 68 -8.34 14.24 -7.93
N ALA A 69 -7.70 14.48 -9.09
CA ALA A 69 -8.22 15.38 -10.11
C ALA A 69 -9.62 14.97 -10.60
N ARG A 70 -9.87 13.65 -10.73
CA ARG A 70 -11.19 13.13 -11.11
C ARG A 70 -12.23 13.36 -10.02
N GLN A 71 -11.87 13.21 -8.74
CA GLN A 71 -12.77 13.44 -7.60
C GLN A 71 -13.10 14.92 -7.44
N ILE A 72 -12.11 15.81 -7.59
CA ILE A 72 -12.33 17.27 -7.59
C ILE A 72 -13.29 17.67 -8.71
N LYS A 73 -13.08 17.16 -9.93
CA LYS A 73 -13.97 17.44 -11.07
C LYS A 73 -15.42 16.98 -10.84
N LYS A 74 -15.61 15.92 -10.05
CA LYS A 74 -16.94 15.42 -9.66
C LYS A 74 -17.57 16.21 -8.52
N GLY A 75 -16.80 17.03 -7.80
CA GLY A 75 -17.23 17.72 -6.59
C GLY A 75 -17.18 16.86 -5.33
N ASP A 76 -16.55 15.68 -5.38
CA ASP A 76 -16.46 14.74 -4.24
C ASP A 76 -15.37 15.15 -3.23
N MET A 77 -14.46 16.05 -3.62
CA MET A 77 -13.28 16.42 -2.83
C MET A 77 -12.79 17.83 -3.22
N THR A 78 -12.24 18.60 -2.27
CA THR A 78 -11.58 19.89 -2.55
C THR A 78 -10.10 19.71 -2.89
N GLU A 79 -9.45 20.76 -3.41
CA GLU A 79 -8.01 20.74 -3.69
C GLU A 79 -7.17 20.60 -2.42
N GLU A 80 -7.60 21.21 -1.32
CA GLU A 80 -6.94 21.10 -0.02
C GLU A 80 -7.03 19.67 0.53
N GLN A 81 -8.23 19.07 0.48
CA GLN A 81 -8.43 17.68 0.89
C GLN A 81 -7.58 16.72 0.06
N ALA A 82 -7.48 16.95 -1.26
CA ALA A 82 -6.65 16.17 -2.15
C ALA A 82 -5.16 16.24 -1.77
N LYS A 83 -4.68 17.44 -1.43
CA LYS A 83 -3.28 17.67 -1.03
C LYS A 83 -2.97 16.99 0.30
N ASP A 84 -3.84 17.11 1.28
CA ASP A 84 -3.67 16.49 2.59
C ASP A 84 -3.70 14.95 2.48
N LEU A 85 -4.63 14.41 1.71
CA LEU A 85 -4.72 12.97 1.47
C LEU A 85 -3.49 12.45 0.72
N PHE A 86 -3.01 13.19 -0.30
CA PHE A 86 -1.81 12.85 -1.02
C PHE A 86 -0.59 12.76 -0.09
N ALA A 87 -0.39 13.81 0.73
CA ALA A 87 0.70 13.85 1.69
C ALA A 87 0.60 12.72 2.72
N SER A 88 -0.61 12.43 3.20
CA SER A 88 -0.86 11.33 4.13
C SER A 88 -0.54 9.96 3.53
N ILE A 89 -0.91 9.70 2.27
CA ILE A 89 -0.66 8.41 1.62
C ILE A 89 0.83 8.26 1.31
N MET A 90 1.45 9.27 0.72
CA MET A 90 2.88 9.22 0.37
C MET A 90 3.76 9.16 1.62
N GLY A 91 3.36 9.80 2.71
CA GLY A 91 4.08 9.74 3.99
C GLY A 91 4.13 8.35 4.64
N ARG A 92 3.25 7.43 4.22
CA ARG A 92 3.24 6.03 4.69
C ARG A 92 4.18 5.11 3.91
N ILE A 93 4.72 5.57 2.78
CA ILE A 93 5.55 4.73 1.91
C ILE A 93 7.01 5.06 2.14
N HIS A 94 7.76 4.08 2.64
CA HIS A 94 9.18 4.19 2.93
C HIS A 94 9.97 3.34 1.94
N GLY A 95 10.64 4.00 1.00
CA GLY A 95 11.45 3.34 -0.02
C GLY A 95 12.83 2.94 0.49
N THR A 96 13.30 1.75 0.08
CA THR A 96 14.64 1.24 0.39
C THR A 96 15.18 0.34 -0.72
N ILE A 97 16.49 0.12 -0.73
CA ILE A 97 17.16 -0.90 -1.56
C ILE A 97 17.77 -2.03 -0.70
N ASP A 98 17.63 -1.97 0.63
CA ASP A 98 18.08 -3.02 1.54
C ASP A 98 16.88 -3.87 1.98
N LYS A 99 16.91 -5.16 1.62
CA LYS A 99 15.88 -6.12 2.02
C LYS A 99 15.81 -6.32 3.54
N LYS A 100 16.85 -5.98 4.29
CA LYS A 100 16.84 -6.07 5.76
C LYS A 100 15.80 -5.16 6.41
N ASP A 101 15.44 -4.07 5.74
CA ASP A 101 14.42 -3.14 6.21
C ASP A 101 13.00 -3.74 6.19
N LEU A 102 12.82 -4.93 5.59
CA LEU A 102 11.57 -5.69 5.66
C LEU A 102 11.40 -6.44 6.98
N ALA A 103 12.45 -6.58 7.80
CA ALA A 103 12.40 -7.30 9.08
C ALA A 103 11.25 -6.89 10.03
N PRO A 104 10.82 -5.62 10.12
CA PRO A 104 9.71 -5.22 10.99
C PRO A 104 8.33 -5.30 10.32
N CYS A 105 8.19 -5.88 9.11
CA CYS A 105 6.90 -5.99 8.43
C CYS A 105 6.10 -7.19 8.94
N ASP A 106 4.79 -7.00 9.12
CA ASP A 106 3.87 -8.06 9.55
C ASP A 106 3.45 -8.97 8.38
N LEU A 107 3.47 -8.41 7.16
CA LEU A 107 3.14 -9.08 5.91
C LEU A 107 4.10 -8.60 4.81
N VAL A 108 4.62 -9.52 4.01
CA VAL A 108 5.43 -9.21 2.82
C VAL A 108 4.74 -9.73 1.56
N ILE A 109 4.74 -8.92 0.51
CA ILE A 109 4.16 -9.23 -0.81
C ILE A 109 5.27 -9.14 -1.86
N GLU A 110 5.42 -10.18 -2.70
CA GLU A 110 6.37 -10.29 -3.82
C GLU A 110 5.63 -10.68 -5.10
#